data_AF-A0A6V8PK47-F1
#
_entry.id   AF-A0A6V8PK47-F1
#
_cell.length_a   1.000
_cell.length_b   1.000
_cell.length_c   1.000
_cell.angle_alpha   90.00
_cell.angle_beta   90.00
_cell.angle_gamma   90.00
#
_symmetry.space_group_name_H-M   'P 1'
#
loop_
_entity.id
_entity.type
_entity.pdbx_description
1 polymer ?
#
loop_
_entity_poly.entity_id
_entity_poly.type
_entity_poly.pdbx_seq_one_letter_code
_entity_poly.pdbx_strand_id
1 'polypeptide(L)'
;MGIFIALSYAFLIGYGLSILYYHIYHIMGRPAQKMQRVVGKISAKVFLVSNVFLLCGVYVWPMWTGDVIYPGGKVIPSATVEVPNYYYQASDWLDIEKGDFRIVSIPLPKLGSQVAYSWDHGYVGEDPTRWLLPKTVVVSGESGRGISGFIFDEVIQENPPANLGAILNLFNARYILFHRDTD
;
A
#
# COMPACT_ATOMS: atom_id res chain seq x y z
N MET A 1 3.69 -17.67 3.96
CA MET A 1 3.74 -18.50 5.18
C MET A 1 2.91 -17.94 6.34
N GLY A 2 2.98 -16.64 6.65
CA GLY A 2 2.22 -16.04 7.77
C GLY A 2 0.71 -16.27 7.75
N ILE A 3 0.08 -16.24 6.57
CA ILE A 3 -1.37 -16.47 6.41
C ILE A 3 -1.79 -17.86 6.90
N PHE A 4 -1.03 -18.91 6.59
CA PHE A 4 -1.37 -20.27 7.02
C PHE A 4 -1.28 -20.41 8.54
N ILE A 5 -0.26 -19.80 9.14
CA ILE A 5 -0.08 -19.79 10.59
C ILE A 5 -1.25 -19.05 11.26
N ALA A 6 -1.62 -17.87 10.75
CA ALA A 6 -2.75 -17.10 11.27
C ALA A 6 -4.07 -17.87 11.17
N LEU A 7 -4.32 -18.58 10.06
CA LEU A 7 -5.51 -19.40 9.89
C LEU A 7 -5.56 -20.58 10.86
N SER A 8 -4.42 -21.27 11.07
CA SER A 8 -4.34 -22.36 12.05
C SER A 8 -4.62 -21.87 13.47
N TYR A 9 -4.06 -20.72 13.86
CA TYR A 9 -4.32 -20.13 15.17
C TYR A 9 -5.75 -19.60 15.31
N ALA A 10 -6.36 -19.04 14.26
CA ALA A 10 -7.74 -18.58 14.30
C ALA A 10 -8.71 -19.73 14.63
N PHE A 11 -8.52 -20.90 14.01
CA PHE A 11 -9.30 -22.09 14.33
C PHE A 11 -9.07 -22.56 15.77
N LEU A 12 -7.81 -22.60 16.22
CA LEU A 12 -7.45 -23.05 17.57
C LEU A 12 -7.99 -22.10 18.66
N ILE A 13 -7.97 -20.80 18.42
CA ILE A 13 -8.58 -19.78 19.29
C ILE A 13 -10.09 -19.96 19.35
N GLY A 14 -10.77 -20.12 18.20
CA GLY A 14 -12.21 -20.35 18.16
C GLY A 14 -12.64 -21.62 18.90
N TYR A 15 -11.91 -22.71 18.69
CA TYR A 15 -12.15 -23.98 19.38
C TYR A 15 -11.87 -23.87 20.90
N GLY A 16 -10.77 -23.23 21.29
CA GLY A 16 -10.41 -23.00 22.69
C GLY A 16 -11.45 -22.16 23.43
N LEU A 17 -11.95 -21.09 22.81
CA LEU A 17 -13.03 -20.26 23.36
C LEU A 17 -14.33 -21.06 23.54
N SER A 18 -14.65 -21.96 22.61
CA SER A 18 -15.82 -22.84 22.70
C SER A 18 -15.72 -23.81 23.88
N ILE A 19 -14.56 -24.45 24.07
CA ILE A 19 -14.32 -25.34 25.22
C ILE A 19 -14.40 -24.57 26.54
N LEU A 20 -13.76 -23.40 26.61
CA LEU A 20 -13.79 -22.56 27.81
C LEU A 20 -15.21 -22.11 28.16
N TYR A 21 -15.98 -21.67 27.16
CA TYR A 21 -17.39 -21.33 27.34
C TYR A 21 -18.19 -22.51 27.91
N TYR A 22 -17.99 -23.72 27.36
CA TYR A 22 -18.66 -24.93 27.83
C TYR A 22 -18.25 -25.30 29.27
N HIS A 23 -16.97 -25.21 29.60
CA HIS A 23 -16.47 -25.46 30.96
C HIS A 23 -16.99 -24.45 31.98
N ILE A 24 -16.97 -23.16 31.67
CA ILE A 24 -17.54 -22.11 32.53
C ILE A 24 -19.02 -22.37 32.78
N TYR A 25 -19.77 -22.66 31.72
CA TYR A 25 -21.19 -22.98 31.80
C TYR A 25 -21.46 -24.22 32.67
N HIS A 26 -20.67 -25.28 32.53
CA HIS A 26 -20.88 -26.55 33.24
C HIS A 26 -20.40 -26.51 34.70
N ILE A 27 -19.26 -25.87 34.98
CA ILE A 27 -18.69 -25.76 36.34
C ILE A 27 -19.58 -24.87 37.22
N MET A 28 -20.07 -23.75 36.70
CA MET A 28 -20.97 -22.85 37.43
C MET A 28 -22.43 -23.33 37.42
N GLY A 29 -22.79 -24.26 36.52
CA GLY A 29 -24.12 -24.83 36.38
C GLY A 29 -24.40 -26.08 37.24
N ARG A 30 -23.51 -26.42 38.19
CA ARG A 30 -23.71 -27.57 39.10
C ARG A 30 -25.10 -27.49 39.77
N PRO A 31 -25.81 -28.62 39.91
CA PRO A 31 -27.28 -28.68 39.95
C PRO A 31 -27.96 -28.20 41.24
N ALA A 32 -27.28 -27.49 42.14
CA ALA A 32 -27.82 -27.23 43.47
C ALA A 32 -29.01 -26.26 43.47
N GLN A 33 -29.07 -25.23 42.60
CA GLN A 33 -30.20 -24.27 42.57
C GLN A 33 -30.45 -23.68 41.16
N LYS A 34 -31.74 -23.54 40.74
CA LYS A 34 -32.18 -22.92 39.47
C LYS A 34 -31.52 -21.54 39.20
N MET A 35 -31.26 -20.78 40.26
CA MET A 35 -30.64 -19.46 40.20
C MET A 35 -29.17 -19.51 39.72
N GLN A 36 -28.41 -20.56 40.07
CA GLN A 36 -27.01 -20.71 39.66
C GLN A 36 -26.86 -20.99 38.16
N ARG A 37 -27.85 -21.64 37.53
CA ARG A 37 -27.86 -21.86 36.07
C ARG A 37 -28.01 -20.58 35.25
N VAL A 38 -28.73 -19.57 35.75
CA VAL A 38 -28.90 -18.28 35.07
C VAL A 38 -27.60 -17.48 35.17
N VAL A 39 -26.98 -17.46 36.35
CA VAL A 39 -25.69 -16.79 36.58
C VAL A 39 -24.58 -17.41 35.72
N GLY A 40 -24.53 -18.73 35.56
CA GLY A 40 -23.61 -19.42 34.67
C GLY A 40 -23.77 -19.04 33.19
N LYS A 41 -25.01 -18.82 32.71
CA LYS A 41 -25.27 -18.36 31.33
C LYS A 41 -24.84 -16.92 31.10
N ILE A 42 -25.12 -16.04 32.06
CA ILE A 42 -24.78 -14.62 31.96
C ILE A 42 -23.25 -14.46 32.01
N SER A 43 -22.57 -15.09 32.96
CA SER A 43 -21.11 -15.03 33.09
C SER A 43 -20.40 -15.57 31.84
N ALA A 44 -20.83 -16.71 31.29
CA ALA A 44 -20.24 -17.27 30.07
C ALA A 44 -20.44 -16.35 28.85
N LYS A 45 -21.62 -15.72 28.72
CA LYS A 45 -21.89 -14.73 27.66
C LYS A 45 -21.05 -13.47 27.83
N VAL A 46 -20.97 -12.91 29.04
CA VAL A 46 -20.16 -11.73 29.34
C VAL A 46 -18.68 -12.02 29.04
N PHE A 47 -18.19 -13.20 29.41
CA PHE A 47 -16.83 -13.63 29.09
C PHE A 47 -16.59 -13.67 27.57
N LEU A 48 -17.49 -14.28 26.80
CA LEU A 48 -17.37 -14.35 25.34
C LEU A 48 -17.40 -12.95 24.70
N VAL A 49 -18.38 -12.12 25.08
CA VAL A 49 -18.50 -10.75 24.55
C VAL A 49 -17.27 -9.91 24.91
N SER A 50 -16.76 -10.03 26.14
CA SER A 50 -15.54 -9.35 26.59
C SER A 50 -14.32 -9.76 25.77
N ASN A 51 -14.13 -11.05 25.49
CA ASN A 51 -13.02 -11.52 24.67
C ASN A 51 -13.11 -11.01 23.22
N VAL A 52 -14.31 -11.03 22.63
CA VAL A 52 -14.53 -10.46 21.28
C VAL A 52 -14.23 -8.96 21.28
N PHE A 53 -14.67 -8.22 22.30
CA PHE A 53 -14.37 -6.79 22.42
C PHE A 53 -12.87 -6.51 22.59
N LEU A 54 -12.17 -7.29 23.40
CA LEU A 54 -10.72 -7.14 23.59
C LEU A 54 -9.96 -7.45 22.29
N LEU A 55 -10.34 -8.49 21.56
CA LEU A 55 -9.66 -8.90 20.33
C LEU A 55 -10.00 -8.00 19.13
N CYS A 56 -11.25 -7.60 18.95
CA CYS A 56 -11.68 -6.84 17.76
C CYS A 56 -11.74 -5.33 18.00
N GLY A 57 -11.88 -4.89 19.25
CA GLY A 57 -11.89 -3.48 19.63
C GLY A 57 -10.50 -3.02 20.07
N VAL A 58 -10.00 -3.59 21.17
CA VAL A 58 -8.76 -3.11 21.82
C VAL A 58 -7.50 -3.50 21.05
N TYR A 59 -7.37 -4.77 20.65
CA TYR A 59 -6.17 -5.22 19.93
C TYR A 59 -6.07 -4.62 18.52
N VAL A 60 -7.21 -4.41 17.85
CA VAL A 60 -7.29 -3.78 16.53
C VAL A 60 -7.30 -2.25 16.64
N TRP A 61 -7.24 -1.68 17.85
CA TRP A 61 -7.28 -0.22 18.08
C TRP A 61 -6.34 0.58 17.17
N PRO A 62 -5.05 0.19 16.98
CA PRO A 62 -4.13 0.91 16.09
C PRO A 62 -4.60 0.97 14.62
N MET A 63 -5.40 0.00 14.16
CA MET A 63 -5.97 0.03 12.80
C MET A 63 -7.11 1.04 12.70
N TRP A 64 -7.90 1.23 13.76
CA TRP A 64 -8.99 2.21 13.80
C TRP A 64 -8.46 3.65 13.89
N THR A 65 -7.35 3.86 14.61
CA THR A 65 -6.71 5.17 14.76
C THR A 65 -5.77 5.52 13.62
N GLY A 66 -5.38 4.54 12.79
CA GLY A 66 -4.40 4.73 11.73
C GLY A 66 -2.95 4.66 12.19
N ASP A 67 -2.69 4.36 13.46
CA ASP A 67 -1.33 4.25 14.04
C ASP A 67 -0.50 3.10 13.43
N VAL A 68 -1.15 2.18 12.70
CA VAL A 68 -0.46 1.15 11.91
C VAL A 68 0.29 1.75 10.71
N ILE A 69 -0.17 2.90 10.22
CA ILE A 69 0.47 3.60 9.11
C ILE A 69 1.62 4.42 9.67
N TYR A 70 2.83 4.13 9.21
CA TYR A 70 4.02 4.86 9.66
C TYR A 70 3.89 6.35 9.26
N PRO A 71 3.92 7.28 10.23
CA PRO A 71 3.67 8.71 9.98
C PRO A 71 4.86 9.43 9.32
N GLY A 72 5.93 8.71 9.02
CA GLY A 72 7.15 9.28 8.44
C GLY A 72 8.16 9.72 9.49
N GLY A 73 9.39 9.91 9.04
CA GLY A 73 10.53 10.36 9.84
C GLY A 73 11.66 10.89 8.96
N LYS A 74 12.74 11.34 9.58
CA LYS A 74 13.89 11.95 8.86
C LYS A 74 14.62 10.99 7.89
N VAL A 75 14.42 9.68 8.05
CA VAL A 75 15.14 8.64 7.30
C VAL A 75 14.19 7.82 6.41
N ILE A 76 12.95 7.61 6.85
CA ILE A 76 11.94 6.86 6.10
C ILE A 76 10.75 7.80 5.92
N PRO A 77 10.29 8.05 4.69
CA PRO A 77 9.15 8.93 4.45
C PRO A 77 7.84 8.33 4.99
N SER A 78 6.82 9.16 5.12
CA SER A 78 5.51 8.70 5.57
C SER A 78 4.88 7.75 4.56
N ALA A 79 4.11 6.78 5.06
CA ALA A 79 3.20 6.01 4.20
C ALA A 79 1.90 6.80 3.91
N THR A 80 1.61 7.86 4.68
CA THR A 80 0.58 8.84 4.35
C THR A 80 1.18 9.87 3.41
N VAL A 81 1.02 9.65 2.11
CA VAL A 81 1.58 10.53 1.10
C VAL A 81 0.46 11.35 0.46
N GLU A 82 0.61 12.67 0.55
CA GLU A 82 -0.22 13.61 -0.20
C GLU A 82 0.48 13.91 -1.54
N VAL A 83 -0.20 13.55 -2.63
CA VAL A 83 0.30 13.81 -3.98
C VAL A 83 0.20 15.32 -4.25
N PRO A 84 1.27 16.00 -4.66
CA PRO A 84 1.23 17.42 -4.93
C PRO A 84 0.26 17.81 -6.05
N ASN A 85 -0.40 18.96 -5.91
CA ASN A 85 -1.43 19.44 -6.84
C ASN A 85 -0.99 19.54 -8.31
N TYR A 86 0.30 19.74 -8.58
CA TYR A 86 0.79 19.84 -9.95
C TYR A 86 0.67 18.52 -10.73
N TYR A 87 0.62 17.36 -10.06
CA TYR A 87 0.33 16.09 -10.73
C TYR A 87 -1.10 16.04 -11.26
N TYR A 88 -2.08 16.52 -10.48
CA TYR A 88 -3.46 16.60 -10.93
C TYR A 88 -3.63 17.61 -12.07
N GLN A 89 -2.97 18.78 -11.97
CA GLN A 89 -2.96 19.77 -13.07
C GLN A 89 -2.36 19.21 -14.36
N ALA A 90 -1.26 18.43 -14.25
CA ALA A 90 -0.66 17.75 -15.40
C ALA A 90 -1.59 16.67 -15.96
N SER A 91 -2.27 15.92 -15.10
CA SER A 91 -3.27 14.91 -15.46
C SER A 91 -4.42 15.54 -16.26
N ASP A 92 -5.03 16.60 -15.74
CA ASP A 92 -6.12 17.34 -16.40
C ASP A 92 -5.67 17.91 -17.75
N TRP A 93 -4.45 18.46 -17.82
CA TRP A 93 -3.90 18.99 -19.08
C TRP A 93 -3.68 17.89 -20.12
N LEU A 94 -3.17 16.72 -19.71
CA LEU A 94 -2.95 15.58 -20.59
C LEU A 94 -4.25 14.91 -21.05
N ASP A 95 -5.32 15.01 -20.27
CA ASP A 95 -6.63 14.46 -20.61
C ASP A 95 -7.29 15.21 -21.78
N ILE A 96 -7.04 16.52 -21.88
CA ILE A 96 -7.51 17.38 -22.99
C ILE A 96 -6.81 17.01 -24.32
N GLU A 97 -5.58 16.50 -24.26
CA GLU A 97 -4.79 16.15 -25.44
C GLU A 97 -5.33 14.89 -26.14
N LYS A 98 -5.74 15.06 -27.40
CA LYS A 98 -6.26 13.97 -28.23
C LYS A 98 -5.14 13.08 -28.78
N GLY A 99 -5.47 11.80 -28.92
CA GLY A 99 -4.61 10.79 -29.55
C GLY A 99 -3.86 9.91 -28.57
N ASP A 100 -3.33 8.81 -29.11
CA ASP A 100 -2.51 7.84 -28.39
C ASP A 100 -1.04 8.21 -28.56
N PHE A 101 -0.44 8.65 -27.46
CA PHE A 101 0.97 8.97 -27.37
C PHE A 101 1.52 8.53 -26.02
N ARG A 102 2.84 8.46 -25.93
CA ARG A 102 3.55 8.15 -24.70
C ARG A 102 4.23 9.38 -24.14
N ILE A 103 4.44 9.35 -22.83
CA ILE A 103 5.19 10.36 -22.09
C ILE A 103 6.48 9.70 -21.64
N VAL A 104 7.62 10.37 -21.82
CA VAL A 104 8.91 9.90 -21.31
C VAL A 104 9.19 10.62 -20.00
N SER A 105 9.35 9.87 -18.92
CA SER A 105 9.74 10.42 -17.61
C SER A 105 11.27 10.53 -17.52
N ILE A 106 11.76 11.66 -17.01
CA ILE A 106 13.18 11.88 -16.69
C ILE A 106 13.34 12.60 -15.34
N PRO A 107 14.38 12.30 -14.54
CA PRO A 107 15.30 11.19 -14.74
C PRO A 107 14.59 9.84 -14.57
N LEU A 108 15.08 8.81 -15.27
CA LEU A 108 14.53 7.48 -15.05
C LEU A 108 14.98 6.92 -13.69
N PRO A 109 14.12 6.17 -13.01
CA PRO A 109 14.47 5.55 -11.74
C PRO A 109 15.61 4.53 -11.92
N LYS A 110 16.67 4.68 -11.12
CA LYS A 110 17.85 3.79 -11.17
C LYS A 110 17.55 2.36 -10.68
N LEU A 111 16.52 2.21 -9.84
CA LEU A 111 16.12 0.97 -9.18
C LEU A 111 14.77 0.48 -9.73
N GLY A 112 14.74 0.10 -11.01
CA GLY A 112 13.52 -0.41 -11.66
C GLY A 112 12.45 0.68 -11.74
N SER A 113 11.23 0.39 -11.27
CA SER A 113 10.13 1.37 -11.19
C SER A 113 10.11 2.16 -9.87
N GLN A 114 11.10 1.99 -8.99
CA GLN A 114 11.12 2.66 -7.70
C GLN A 114 11.70 4.06 -7.77
N VAL A 115 10.96 5.03 -7.24
CA VAL A 115 11.32 6.44 -7.17
C VAL A 115 11.31 6.92 -5.72
N ALA A 116 12.15 7.90 -5.44
CA ALA A 116 12.12 8.67 -4.20
C ALA A 116 11.78 10.13 -4.55
N TYR A 117 10.64 10.63 -4.07
CA TYR A 117 10.26 12.03 -4.22
C TYR A 117 10.40 12.81 -2.92
N SER A 118 10.83 14.06 -3.07
CA SER A 118 10.97 15.10 -2.06
C SER A 118 9.66 15.85 -1.77
N TRP A 119 8.51 15.15 -1.83
CA TRP A 119 7.22 15.70 -1.44
C TRP A 119 7.20 16.06 0.06
N ASP A 120 6.17 16.77 0.55
CA ASP A 120 6.15 17.35 1.91
C ASP A 120 6.40 16.34 3.05
N HIS A 121 5.98 15.08 2.87
CA HIS A 121 6.25 13.97 3.79
C HIS A 121 7.16 12.88 3.19
N GLY A 122 7.73 13.18 2.03
CA GLY A 122 8.47 12.28 1.17
C GLY A 122 7.59 11.19 0.55
N TYR A 123 8.13 10.54 -0.47
CA TYR A 123 7.55 9.32 -1.05
C TYR A 123 8.68 8.40 -1.47
N VAL A 124 8.62 7.13 -1.10
CA VAL A 124 9.51 6.09 -1.66
C VAL A 124 8.61 4.92 -2.03
N GLY A 125 8.58 4.58 -3.31
CA GLY A 125 7.66 3.58 -3.83
C GLY A 125 7.72 3.45 -5.36
N GLU A 126 6.72 2.81 -5.95
CA GLU A 126 6.59 2.73 -7.41
C GLU A 126 6.23 4.10 -8.00
N ASP A 127 6.76 4.45 -9.16
CA ASP A 127 6.42 5.71 -9.83
C ASP A 127 4.89 5.85 -10.04
N PRO A 128 4.24 6.78 -9.31
CA PRO A 128 2.79 6.92 -9.33
C PRO A 128 2.30 7.60 -10.61
N THR A 129 3.18 8.18 -11.44
CA THR A 129 2.80 8.77 -12.73
C THR A 129 2.09 7.75 -13.63
N ARG A 130 2.41 6.47 -13.47
CA ARG A 130 1.77 5.35 -14.17
C ARG A 130 0.27 5.26 -13.91
N TRP A 131 -0.18 5.72 -12.74
CA TRP A 131 -1.59 5.63 -12.30
C TRP A 131 -2.25 7.01 -12.21
N LEU A 132 -1.46 8.06 -11.97
CA LEU A 132 -1.95 9.43 -11.83
C LEU A 132 -2.21 10.11 -13.18
N LEU A 133 -1.42 9.77 -14.21
CA LEU A 133 -1.54 10.39 -15.52
C LEU A 133 -2.41 9.53 -16.45
N PRO A 134 -3.26 10.16 -17.30
CA PRO A 134 -4.20 9.43 -18.16
C PRO A 134 -3.51 8.80 -19.38
N LYS A 135 -2.22 9.07 -19.59
CA LYS A 135 -1.44 8.60 -20.74
C LYS A 135 -0.29 7.71 -20.27
N THR A 136 0.11 6.75 -21.11
CA THR A 136 1.18 5.80 -20.80
C THR A 136 2.52 6.51 -20.61
N VAL A 137 3.10 6.38 -19.43
CA VAL A 137 4.44 6.86 -19.11
C VAL A 137 5.45 5.74 -19.33
N VAL A 138 6.52 6.05 -20.07
CA VAL A 138 7.65 5.15 -20.28
C VAL A 138 8.55 5.25 -19.06
N VAL A 139 8.58 4.17 -18.27
CA VAL A 139 9.44 4.00 -17.11
C VAL A 139 10.37 2.79 -17.31
N SER A 140 11.44 2.70 -16.52
CA SER A 140 12.27 1.50 -16.40
C SER A 140 11.45 0.36 -15.75
N GLY A 141 11.57 -0.84 -16.31
CA GLY A 141 10.80 -2.00 -15.85
C GLY A 141 11.24 -2.56 -14.50
N GLU A 142 10.35 -3.30 -13.83
CA GLU A 142 10.57 -3.89 -12.51
C GLU A 142 11.68 -4.95 -12.46
N SER A 143 11.99 -5.61 -13.57
CA SER A 143 12.94 -6.73 -13.66
C SER A 143 14.32 -6.34 -14.21
N GLY A 144 14.64 -5.05 -14.24
CA GLY A 144 15.93 -4.51 -14.67
C GLY A 144 15.81 -3.45 -15.76
N ARG A 145 16.97 -2.92 -16.20
CA ARG A 145 17.08 -1.98 -17.33
C ARG A 145 16.60 -2.65 -18.62
N GLY A 146 15.30 -2.60 -18.90
CA GLY A 146 14.76 -2.95 -20.21
C GLY A 146 15.37 -2.08 -21.32
N ILE A 147 15.02 -2.36 -22.57
CA ILE A 147 15.52 -1.60 -23.73
C ILE A 147 15.22 -0.09 -23.58
N SER A 148 14.07 0.27 -22.99
CA SER A 148 13.75 1.66 -22.65
C SER A 148 14.77 2.24 -21.66
N GLY A 149 14.99 1.59 -20.51
CA GLY A 149 15.96 2.05 -19.51
C GLY A 149 17.37 2.21 -20.06
N PHE A 150 17.87 1.26 -20.85
CA PHE A 150 19.20 1.34 -21.47
C PHE A 150 19.30 2.51 -22.46
N ILE A 151 18.31 2.70 -23.32
CA ILE A 151 18.34 3.81 -24.30
C ILE A 151 18.24 5.16 -23.58
N PHE A 152 17.39 5.30 -22.57
CA PHE A 152 17.20 6.59 -21.92
C PHE A 152 18.34 6.96 -20.93
N ASP A 153 18.86 6.01 -20.15
CA ASP A 153 19.98 6.28 -19.24
C ASP A 153 21.29 6.51 -20.03
N GLU A 154 21.62 5.62 -20.96
CA GLU A 154 22.95 5.59 -21.57
C GLU A 154 23.06 6.50 -22.81
N VAL A 155 21.97 6.67 -23.56
CA VAL A 155 21.96 7.48 -24.78
C VAL A 155 21.44 8.89 -24.52
N ILE A 156 20.50 9.10 -23.59
CA ILE A 156 19.84 10.41 -23.45
C ILE A 156 20.43 11.23 -22.30
N GLN A 157 20.78 10.60 -21.17
CA GLN A 157 21.41 11.32 -20.06
C GLN A 157 22.93 11.48 -20.23
N GLU A 158 23.66 10.46 -20.67
CA GLU A 158 25.14 10.50 -20.69
C GLU A 158 25.72 11.14 -21.97
N ASN A 159 25.10 10.93 -23.14
CA ASN A 159 25.56 11.50 -24.42
C ASN A 159 24.39 11.73 -25.40
N PRO A 160 23.60 12.81 -25.23
CA PRO A 160 22.41 13.04 -26.03
C PRO A 160 22.77 13.05 -27.53
N PRO A 161 22.28 12.10 -28.34
CA PRO A 161 22.64 12.01 -29.74
C PRO A 161 22.01 13.17 -30.50
N ALA A 162 22.66 13.58 -31.60
CA ALA A 162 22.11 14.57 -32.53
C ALA A 162 20.69 14.23 -33.03
N ASN A 163 20.28 12.95 -32.94
CA ASN A 163 19.00 12.42 -33.41
C ASN A 163 18.02 12.02 -32.29
N LEU A 164 18.08 12.66 -31.11
CA LEU A 164 17.16 12.39 -29.99
C LEU A 164 15.68 12.34 -30.41
N GLY A 165 15.26 13.27 -31.29
CA GLY A 165 13.87 13.31 -31.79
C GLY A 165 13.46 12.05 -32.57
N ALA A 166 14.38 11.43 -33.31
CA ALA A 166 14.09 10.18 -34.02
C ALA A 166 13.86 9.02 -33.04
N ILE A 167 14.67 8.95 -31.97
CA ILE A 167 14.51 7.94 -30.92
C ILE A 167 13.17 8.13 -30.19
N LEU A 168 12.83 9.36 -29.80
CA LEU A 168 11.55 9.66 -29.16
C LEU A 168 10.36 9.31 -30.07
N ASN A 169 10.47 9.58 -31.37
CA ASN A 169 9.45 9.20 -32.34
C ASN A 169 9.28 7.67 -32.45
N LEU A 170 10.35 6.88 -32.35
CA LEU A 170 10.24 5.41 -32.32
C LEU A 170 9.42 4.90 -31.13
N PHE A 171 9.46 5.61 -29.99
CA PHE A 171 8.66 5.30 -28.81
C PHE A 171 7.24 5.89 -28.86
N ASN A 172 6.87 6.58 -29.94
CA ASN A 172 5.66 7.39 -30.02
C ASN A 172 5.56 8.38 -28.83
N ALA A 173 6.71 8.93 -28.43
CA ALA A 173 6.80 9.87 -27.31
C ALA A 173 6.55 11.28 -27.80
N ARG A 174 5.51 11.93 -27.27
CA ARG A 174 5.14 13.31 -27.63
C ARG A 174 5.60 14.33 -26.60
N TYR A 175 5.67 13.92 -25.34
CA TYR A 175 6.03 14.78 -24.22
C TYR A 175 7.13 14.14 -23.36
N ILE A 176 7.92 15.01 -22.75
CA ILE A 176 8.93 14.66 -21.76
C ILE A 176 8.45 15.23 -20.43
N LEU A 177 8.27 14.36 -19.44
CA LEU A 177 7.94 14.72 -18.06
C LEU A 177 9.24 14.82 -17.27
N PHE A 178 9.53 15.99 -16.73
CA PHE A 178 10.73 16.23 -15.95
C PHE A 178 10.40 16.31 -14.46
N HIS A 179 10.85 15.33 -13.70
CA HIS A 179 10.76 15.31 -12.24
C HIS A 179 11.90 16.09 -11.63
N ARG A 180 11.60 17.27 -11.08
CA ARG A 180 12.53 18.04 -10.23
C ARG A 180 12.46 17.64 -8.77
N ASP A 181 11.44 16.87 -8.43
CA ASP A 181 11.11 16.39 -7.10
C ASP A 181 11.73 15.03 -6.81
N THR A 182 12.38 14.37 -7.77
CA THR A 182 13.13 13.12 -7.55
C THR A 182 14.51 13.36 -6.98
N ASP A 183 14.90 12.60 -5.95
CA ASP A 183 16.25 12.57 -5.36
C ASP A 183 17.12 11.41 -5.89
#